data_AF-A0AAN5BR21-F1
#
_entry.id   AF-A0AAN5BR21-F1
#
_cell.length_a   1.000
_cell.length_b   1.000
_cell.length_c   1.000
_cell.angle_alpha   90.00
_cell.angle_beta   90.00
_cell.angle_gamma   90.00
#
_symmetry.space_group_name_H-M   'P 1'
#
loop_
_entity.id
_entity.type
_entity.pdbx_description
1 polymer ?
#
loop_
_entity_poly.entity_id
_entity_poly.type
_entity_poly.pdbx_seq_one_letter_code
_entity_poly.pdbx_strand_id
1 'polypeptide(L)'
;MPSQSDPVSKRPDLNAKDMLPGDGRVVSNFIVAALSGEDLKITGDGTATRSFQYVTDCMEGLYRLMNSDYSEGPVNIGNDGEFTIQQLAEKVAGLVAEMTNQPKVNITYHPRPADDPAVRRPQISLAKAVLNWCPTIPLQEGLRRTIEWHVSERVVS
;
A
#
# COMPACT_ATOMS: atom_id res chain seq x y z
N MET A 1 -11.55 -15.66 -45.44
CA MET A 1 -11.28 -16.00 -44.03
C MET A 1 -10.31 -14.98 -43.49
N PRO A 2 -10.67 -14.16 -42.48
CA PRO A 2 -9.77 -13.17 -41.93
C PRO A 2 -8.79 -13.84 -40.96
N SER A 3 -7.49 -13.75 -41.23
CA SER A 3 -6.43 -14.10 -40.29
C SER A 3 -6.42 -13.08 -39.15
N GLN A 4 -6.51 -13.59 -37.92
CA GLN A 4 -6.50 -12.80 -36.70
C GLN A 4 -5.16 -12.06 -36.55
N SER A 5 -5.23 -10.74 -36.42
CA SER A 5 -4.15 -9.89 -35.95
C SER A 5 -3.94 -10.12 -34.44
N ASP A 6 -2.69 -10.33 -34.04
CA ASP A 6 -2.24 -10.47 -32.66
C ASP A 6 -2.79 -9.38 -31.72
N PRO A 7 -3.27 -9.71 -30.50
CA PRO A 7 -3.74 -8.71 -29.53
C PRO A 7 -2.60 -8.14 -28.66
N VAL A 8 -1.33 -8.20 -29.09
CA VAL A 8 -0.16 -7.82 -28.27
C VAL A 8 0.29 -6.36 -28.49
N SER A 9 -0.63 -5.42 -28.77
CA SER A 9 -0.24 -4.05 -29.13
C SER A 9 -0.90 -2.93 -28.33
N LYS A 10 -1.41 -3.19 -27.12
CA LYS A 10 -1.78 -2.11 -26.18
C LYS A 10 -1.50 -2.52 -24.73
N ARG A 11 -0.22 -2.71 -24.39
CA ARG A 11 0.18 -2.51 -22.99
C ARG A 11 0.32 -1.00 -22.80
N PRO A 12 -0.50 -0.35 -21.95
CA PRO A 12 -0.17 1.00 -21.55
C PRO A 12 1.20 0.94 -20.88
N ASP A 13 2.12 1.70 -21.45
CA ASP A 13 3.32 2.21 -20.83
C ASP A 13 2.97 2.69 -19.42
N LEU A 14 3.29 1.85 -18.43
CA LEU A 14 3.16 2.15 -17.00
C LEU A 14 4.18 3.23 -16.65
N ASN A 15 3.88 4.48 -17.00
CA ASN A 15 4.54 5.63 -16.45
C ASN A 15 4.08 5.80 -15.00
N ALA A 16 4.99 6.24 -14.11
CA ALA A 16 4.73 6.53 -12.69
C ALA A 16 3.56 7.51 -12.44
N LYS A 17 3.04 8.14 -13.51
CA LYS A 17 1.93 9.09 -13.53
C LYS A 17 0.56 8.50 -13.17
N ASP A 18 0.44 7.17 -13.04
CA ASP A 18 -0.82 6.48 -12.72
C ASP A 18 -1.06 6.22 -11.23
N MET A 19 -0.20 6.68 -10.32
CA MET A 19 -0.64 6.91 -8.93
C MET A 19 -1.44 8.22 -8.87
N LEU A 20 -2.66 8.17 -9.41
CA LEU A 20 -3.58 9.28 -9.42
C LEU A 20 -3.81 9.80 -7.99
N PRO A 21 -3.74 11.11 -7.75
CA PRO A 21 -4.38 11.71 -6.59
C PRO A 21 -5.82 11.18 -6.52
N GLY A 22 -6.15 10.43 -5.46
CA GLY A 22 -7.48 9.80 -5.35
C GLY A 22 -7.62 8.42 -6.00
N ASP A 23 -6.55 7.63 -6.17
CA ASP A 23 -6.62 6.22 -6.58
C ASP A 23 -7.41 5.29 -5.62
N GLY A 24 -7.99 5.84 -4.56
CA GLY A 24 -8.80 5.15 -3.55
C GLY A 24 -7.98 4.47 -2.45
N ARG A 25 -6.65 4.49 -2.50
CA ARG A 25 -5.77 3.85 -1.51
C ARG A 25 -5.43 4.81 -0.39
N VAL A 26 -5.63 4.36 0.84
CA VAL A 26 -5.45 5.19 2.05
C VAL A 26 -4.00 5.68 2.24
N VAL A 27 -2.99 4.87 1.91
CA VAL A 27 -1.57 5.24 2.08
C VAL A 27 -1.20 6.38 1.12
N SER A 28 -1.47 6.22 -0.18
CA SER A 28 -1.19 7.23 -1.19
C SER A 28 -1.92 8.53 -0.90
N ASN A 29 -3.22 8.45 -0.56
CA ASN A 29 -4.02 9.62 -0.22
C ASN A 29 -3.45 10.39 0.97
N PHE A 30 -3.02 9.69 2.03
CA PHE A 30 -2.42 10.36 3.18
C PHE A 30 -1.06 10.99 2.86
N ILE A 31 -0.20 10.30 2.11
CA ILE A 31 1.11 10.84 1.75
C ILE A 31 0.94 12.09 0.86
N VAL A 32 0.06 12.02 -0.15
CA VAL A 32 -0.20 13.16 -1.05
C VAL A 32 -0.79 14.34 -0.29
N ALA A 33 -1.79 14.12 0.58
CA ALA A 33 -2.38 15.18 1.39
C ALA A 33 -1.34 15.85 2.31
N ALA A 34 -0.56 15.05 3.05
CA ALA A 34 0.48 15.57 3.93
C ALA A 34 1.54 16.37 3.17
N LEU A 35 2.02 15.87 2.03
CA LEU A 35 3.00 16.59 1.18
C LEU A 35 2.42 17.86 0.55
N SER A 36 1.10 17.98 0.44
CA SER A 36 0.40 19.18 -0.05
C SER A 36 0.00 20.14 1.08
N GLY A 37 0.33 19.82 2.34
CA GLY A 37 -0.10 20.61 3.49
C GLY A 37 -1.59 20.52 3.81
N GLU A 38 -2.28 19.51 3.28
CA GLU A 38 -3.71 19.26 3.52
C GLU A 38 -3.91 18.30 4.70
N ASP A 39 -5.05 18.46 5.39
CA ASP A 39 -5.43 17.57 6.49
C ASP A 39 -5.65 16.13 6.01
N LEU A 40 -5.22 15.16 6.82
CA LEU A 40 -5.49 13.74 6.58
C LEU A 40 -6.93 13.42 6.97
N LYS A 41 -7.73 12.96 6.00
CA LYS A 41 -9.15 12.66 6.19
C LYS A 41 -9.36 11.19 6.50
N ILE A 42 -9.75 10.88 7.73
CA ILE A 42 -10.16 9.54 8.15
C ILE A 42 -11.67 9.41 8.03
N THR A 43 -12.14 8.34 7.38
CA THR A 43 -13.57 7.98 7.37
C THR A 43 -13.90 7.08 8.56
N GLY A 44 -14.93 7.43 9.33
CA GLY A 44 -15.27 6.79 10.61
C GLY A 44 -14.44 7.33 11.77
N ASP A 45 -14.26 6.49 12.79
CA ASP A 45 -13.54 6.82 14.04
C ASP A 45 -12.05 6.45 14.00
N GLY A 46 -11.55 5.97 12.85
CA GLY A 46 -10.16 5.56 12.68
C GLY A 46 -9.78 4.22 13.29
N THR A 47 -10.72 3.50 13.91
CA THR A 47 -10.46 2.21 14.61
C THR A 47 -10.35 1.02 13.66
N ALA A 48 -10.82 1.15 12.42
CA ALA A 48 -10.71 0.10 11.42
C ALA A 48 -9.24 -0.31 11.23
N THR A 49 -8.98 -1.61 11.18
CA THR A 49 -7.63 -2.14 11.03
C THR A 49 -7.36 -2.58 9.60
N ARG A 50 -6.12 -2.38 9.17
CA ARG A 50 -5.60 -2.87 7.88
C ARG A 50 -4.21 -3.45 8.11
N SER A 51 -3.83 -4.39 7.26
CA SER A 51 -2.46 -4.87 7.17
C SER A 51 -1.81 -4.31 5.92
N PHE A 52 -0.59 -3.81 6.06
CA PHE A 52 0.16 -3.17 4.97
C PHE A 52 1.41 -3.98 4.67
N GLN A 53 1.57 -4.36 3.41
CA GLN A 53 2.72 -5.10 2.93
C GLN A 53 3.52 -4.23 1.98
N TYR A 54 4.83 -4.18 2.17
CA TYR A 54 5.70 -3.49 1.23
C TYR A 54 5.89 -4.32 -0.05
N VAL A 55 5.97 -3.64 -1.19
CA VAL A 55 5.91 -4.29 -2.52
C VAL A 55 7.00 -5.34 -2.73
N THR A 56 8.22 -5.11 -2.23
CA THR A 56 9.32 -6.08 -2.43
C THR A 56 9.13 -7.36 -1.63
N ASP A 57 8.52 -7.31 -0.45
CA ASP A 57 8.14 -8.53 0.28
C ASP A 57 7.08 -9.31 -0.50
N CYS A 58 6.11 -8.62 -1.11
CA CYS A 58 5.09 -9.26 -1.96
C CYS A 58 5.72 -9.95 -3.17
N MET A 59 6.60 -9.24 -3.89
CA MET A 59 7.32 -9.79 -5.03
C MET A 59 8.15 -11.02 -4.66
N GLU A 60 8.85 -10.99 -3.52
CA GLU A 60 9.60 -12.15 -3.02
C GLU A 60 8.68 -13.34 -2.72
N GLY A 61 7.52 -13.09 -2.10
CA GLY A 61 6.53 -14.15 -1.82
C GLY A 61 5.97 -14.78 -3.09
N LEU A 62 5.63 -13.96 -4.09
CA LEU A 62 5.18 -14.43 -5.40
C LEU A 62 6.27 -15.20 -6.14
N TYR A 63 7.50 -14.72 -6.11
CA TYR A 63 8.65 -15.38 -6.73
C TYR A 63 8.88 -16.77 -6.14
N ARG A 64 8.84 -16.90 -4.81
CA ARG A 64 8.97 -18.21 -4.14
C ARG A 64 7.82 -19.15 -4.47
N LEU A 65 6.59 -18.64 -4.47
CA LEU A 65 5.42 -19.45 -4.83
C LEU A 65 5.54 -20.01 -6.25
N MET A 66 5.94 -19.17 -7.21
CA MET A 66 6.13 -19.56 -8.61
C MET A 66 7.22 -20.62 -8.80
N ASN A 67 8.23 -20.65 -7.94
CA ASN A 67 9.33 -21.62 -7.98
C ASN A 67 9.15 -22.79 -7.00
N SER A 68 8.01 -22.89 -6.33
CA SER A 68 7.72 -23.97 -5.38
C SER A 68 7.02 -25.14 -6.06
N ASP A 69 7.15 -26.33 -5.49
CA ASP A 69 6.37 -27.51 -5.88
C ASP A 69 4.94 -27.50 -5.28
N TYR A 70 4.57 -26.45 -4.54
CA TYR A 70 3.26 -26.36 -3.90
C TYR A 70 2.16 -26.09 -4.92
N SER A 71 1.23 -27.03 -5.05
CA SER A 71 0.11 -26.96 -6.01
C SER A 71 -1.25 -27.29 -5.41
N GLU A 72 -1.37 -27.37 -4.08
CA GLU A 72 -2.58 -27.85 -3.40
C GLU A 72 -3.69 -26.79 -3.28
N GLY A 73 -3.39 -25.51 -3.51
CA GLY A 73 -4.39 -24.46 -3.41
C GLY A 73 -3.82 -23.03 -3.39
N PRO A 74 -4.65 -22.03 -3.07
CA PRO A 74 -4.21 -20.64 -2.97
C PRO A 74 -3.32 -20.43 -1.73
N VAL A 75 -2.29 -19.58 -1.88
CA VAL A 75 -1.41 -19.16 -0.78
C VAL A 75 -1.56 -17.66 -0.56
N ASN A 76 -1.92 -17.26 0.66
CA ASN A 76 -1.96 -15.86 1.04
C ASN A 76 -0.53 -15.30 1.16
N ILE A 77 -0.18 -14.38 0.27
CA ILE A 77 1.01 -13.53 0.37
C ILE A 77 0.55 -12.18 0.94
N GLY A 78 1.00 -11.87 2.14
CA GLY A 78 0.46 -10.75 2.93
C GLY A 78 1.31 -10.39 4.13
N ASN A 79 0.94 -9.31 4.81
CA ASN A 79 1.46 -8.97 6.12
C ASN A 79 0.42 -9.26 7.20
N ASP A 80 0.78 -9.96 8.28
CA ASP A 80 -0.12 -10.26 9.39
C ASP A 80 -0.05 -9.21 10.52
N GLY A 81 0.77 -8.16 10.36
CA GLY A 81 0.81 -6.98 11.22
C GLY A 81 -0.34 -6.01 10.94
N GLU A 82 -1.19 -5.79 11.95
CA GLU A 82 -2.33 -4.89 11.87
C GLU A 82 -2.02 -3.49 12.42
N PHE A 83 -2.59 -2.49 11.76
CA PHE A 83 -2.57 -1.10 12.20
C PHE A 83 -3.94 -0.49 12.03
N THR A 84 -4.34 0.37 12.96
CA THR A 84 -5.54 1.19 12.77
C THR A 84 -5.30 2.26 11.71
N ILE A 85 -6.36 2.76 11.07
CA ILE A 85 -6.25 3.90 10.15
C ILE A 85 -5.70 5.14 10.89
N GLN A 86 -6.05 5.31 12.16
CA GLN A 86 -5.48 6.38 13.00
C GLN A 86 -3.96 6.23 13.14
N GLN A 87 -3.46 5.04 13.46
CA GLN A 87 -2.02 4.77 13.59
C GLN A 87 -1.29 5.02 12.26
N LEU A 88 -1.90 4.64 11.14
CA LEU A 88 -1.35 4.94 9.82
C LEU A 88 -1.25 6.44 9.59
N ALA A 89 -2.33 7.20 9.83
CA ALA A 89 -2.38 8.64 9.62
C ALA A 89 -1.33 9.38 10.47
N GLU A 90 -1.20 9.02 11.74
CA GLU A 90 -0.19 9.58 12.65
C GLU A 90 1.24 9.34 12.16
N LYS A 91 1.52 8.11 11.69
CA LYS A 91 2.84 7.75 11.14
C LYS A 91 3.14 8.53 9.87
N VAL A 92 2.20 8.62 8.94
CA VAL A 92 2.39 9.36 7.68
C VAL A 92 2.62 10.84 7.95
N ALA A 93 1.75 11.49 8.75
CA ALA A 93 1.89 12.91 9.07
C ALA A 93 3.23 13.20 9.78
N GLY A 94 3.65 12.32 10.70
CA GLY A 94 4.94 12.45 11.38
C GLY A 94 6.13 12.29 10.44
N LEU A 95 6.15 11.24 9.61
CA LEU A 95 7.24 10.97 8.68
C LEU A 95 7.37 12.06 7.61
N VAL A 96 6.26 12.56 7.06
CA VAL A 96 6.32 13.65 6.07
C VAL A 96 6.89 14.92 6.71
N ALA A 97 6.43 15.30 7.90
CA ALA A 97 6.96 16.45 8.63
C ALA A 97 8.46 16.31 8.90
N GLU A 98 8.90 15.14 9.38
CA GLU A 98 10.31 14.82 9.64
C GLU A 98 11.17 14.88 8.37
N MET A 99 10.73 14.23 7.28
CA MET A 99 11.54 14.04 6.07
C MET A 99 11.58 15.28 5.17
N THR A 100 10.56 16.15 5.24
CA THR A 100 10.45 17.33 4.36
C THR A 100 10.64 18.66 5.09
N ASN A 101 10.84 18.62 6.41
CA ASN A 101 10.91 19.81 7.28
C ASN A 101 9.68 20.73 7.14
N GLN A 102 8.51 20.13 6.91
CA GLN A 102 7.22 20.82 6.83
C GLN A 102 6.45 20.67 8.17
N PRO A 103 5.52 21.60 8.49
CA PRO A 103 4.63 21.42 9.63
C PRO A 103 3.82 20.13 9.52
N LYS A 104 3.63 19.44 10.65
CA LYS A 104 2.75 18.27 10.72
C LYS A 104 1.30 18.69 10.45
N VAL A 105 0.68 18.08 9.45
CA VAL A 105 -0.74 18.31 9.11
C VAL A 105 -1.69 17.73 10.17
N ASN A 106 -2.93 18.23 10.23
CA ASN A 106 -3.93 17.70 11.16
C ASN A 106 -4.56 16.42 10.62
N ILE A 107 -5.22 15.70 11.52
CA ILE A 107 -6.05 14.53 11.20
C ILE A 107 -7.50 14.90 11.48
N THR A 108 -8.37 14.75 10.49
CA THR A 108 -9.80 15.07 10.57
C THR A 108 -10.64 13.83 10.34
N TYR A 109 -11.82 13.77 10.98
CA TYR A 109 -12.72 12.63 10.94
C TYR A 109 -13.99 12.97 10.17
N HIS A 110 -14.42 12.06 9.32
CA HIS A 110 -15.57 12.21 8.42
C HIS A 110 -16.52 11.02 8.58
N PRO A 111 -17.84 11.18 8.39
CA PRO A 111 -18.80 10.08 8.50
C PRO A 111 -18.46 8.86 7.62
N ARG A 112 -18.74 7.65 8.12
CA ARG A 112 -18.43 6.37 7.46
C ARG A 112 -19.58 5.93 6.53
N PRO A 113 -19.31 5.45 5.31
CA PRO A 113 -20.27 4.65 4.55
C PRO A 113 -20.57 3.31 5.26
N ALA A 114 -21.81 2.83 5.21
CA ALA A 114 -22.26 1.66 5.99
C ALA A 114 -21.53 0.33 5.66
N ASP A 115 -20.91 0.22 4.48
CA ASP A 115 -20.45 -1.07 3.92
C ASP A 115 -18.92 -1.33 3.95
N ASP A 116 -18.10 -0.56 4.68
CA ASP A 116 -16.65 -0.86 4.75
C ASP A 116 -16.32 -1.90 5.84
N PRO A 117 -15.66 -3.03 5.52
CA PRO A 117 -15.19 -4.00 6.50
C PRO A 117 -14.31 -3.39 7.61
N ALA A 118 -14.58 -3.78 8.85
CA ALA A 118 -13.85 -3.29 10.02
C ALA A 118 -12.40 -3.81 10.09
N VAL A 119 -12.15 -5.04 9.62
CA VAL A 119 -10.86 -5.73 9.77
C VAL A 119 -10.42 -6.37 8.45
N ARG A 120 -9.13 -6.23 8.10
CA ARG A 120 -8.49 -6.93 6.97
C ARG A 120 -7.08 -7.41 7.38
N ARG A 121 -6.97 -8.69 7.72
CA ARG A 121 -5.72 -9.35 8.11
C ARG A 121 -5.56 -10.71 7.42
N PRO A 122 -4.56 -10.89 6.55
CA PRO A 122 -4.31 -12.18 5.91
C PRO A 122 -3.72 -13.19 6.91
N GLN A 123 -4.15 -14.45 6.81
CA GLN A 123 -3.54 -15.56 7.52
C GLN A 123 -2.44 -16.17 6.64
N ILE A 124 -1.18 -16.07 7.08
CA ILE A 124 0.02 -16.38 6.27
C ILE A 124 0.78 -17.63 6.74
N SER A 125 0.16 -18.45 7.61
CA SER A 125 0.79 -19.67 8.15
C SER A 125 1.20 -20.65 7.04
N LEU A 126 0.39 -20.75 5.99
CA LEU A 126 0.69 -21.62 4.84
C LEU A 126 1.94 -21.13 4.09
N ALA A 127 2.04 -19.83 3.79
CA ALA A 127 3.22 -19.27 3.11
C ALA A 127 4.51 -19.46 3.92
N LYS A 128 4.44 -19.32 5.26
CA LYS A 128 5.56 -19.61 6.17
C LYS A 128 5.97 -21.08 6.07
N ALA A 129 5.02 -22.00 6.04
CA ALA A 129 5.28 -23.44 6.02
C ALA A 129 5.82 -23.95 4.67
N VAL A 130 5.20 -23.55 3.55
CA VAL A 130 5.48 -24.14 2.23
C VAL A 130 6.50 -23.35 1.42
N LEU A 131 6.68 -22.05 1.71
CA LEU A 131 7.60 -21.17 0.98
C LEU A 131 8.78 -20.69 1.83
N ASN A 132 8.80 -21.02 3.14
CA ASN A 132 9.71 -20.44 4.12
C ASN A 132 9.76 -18.90 4.00
N TRP A 133 8.59 -18.28 3.80
CA TRP A 133 8.45 -16.87 3.49
C TRP A 133 7.65 -16.13 4.57
N CYS A 134 8.12 -14.93 4.92
CA CYS A 134 7.40 -13.96 5.73
C CYS A 134 7.80 -12.53 5.29
N PRO A 135 6.93 -11.53 5.47
CA PRO A 135 7.29 -10.14 5.23
C PRO A 135 8.38 -9.70 6.21
N THR A 136 9.34 -8.94 5.73
CA THR A 136 10.52 -8.52 6.51
C THR A 136 10.58 -7.02 6.74
N ILE A 137 9.88 -6.23 5.92
CA ILE A 137 9.93 -4.77 5.95
C ILE A 137 8.83 -4.24 6.88
N PRO A 138 9.19 -3.59 8.01
CA PRO A 138 8.21 -2.97 8.89
C PRO A 138 7.46 -1.84 8.19
N LEU A 139 6.22 -1.57 8.61
CA LEU A 139 5.39 -0.49 8.05
C LEU A 139 6.14 0.84 7.99
N GLN A 140 6.85 1.21 9.05
CA GLN A 140 7.56 2.49 9.12
C GLN A 140 8.64 2.61 8.04
N GLU A 141 9.40 1.56 7.80
CA GLU A 141 10.42 1.53 6.75
C GLU A 141 9.78 1.60 5.36
N GLY A 142 8.72 0.81 5.13
CA GLY A 142 7.98 0.86 3.88
C GLY A 142 7.39 2.25 3.59
N LEU A 143 6.85 2.93 4.61
CA LEU A 143 6.33 4.28 4.48
C LEU A 143 7.43 5.29 4.14
N ARG A 144 8.59 5.22 4.79
CA ARG A 144 9.72 6.12 4.49
C ARG A 144 10.14 6.03 3.02
N ARG A 145 10.37 4.81 2.52
CA ARG A 145 10.72 4.59 1.10
C ARG A 145 9.64 5.10 0.15
N THR A 146 8.38 4.90 0.51
CA THR A 146 7.24 5.35 -0.31
C THR A 146 7.15 6.88 -0.33
N ILE A 147 7.35 7.55 0.81
CA ILE A 147 7.37 9.02 0.90
C ILE A 147 8.55 9.58 0.11
N GLU A 148 9.74 9.00 0.26
CA GLU A 148 10.94 9.40 -0.49
C GLU A 148 10.70 9.34 -2.00
N TRP A 149 10.09 8.25 -2.49
CA TRP A 149 9.70 8.13 -3.88
C TRP A 149 8.70 9.22 -4.32
N HIS A 150 7.66 9.51 -3.53
CA HIS A 150 6.72 10.59 -3.83
C HIS A 150 7.39 11.98 -3.87
N VAL A 151 8.37 12.23 -3.00
CA VAL A 151 9.14 13.48 -2.97
C VAL A 151 10.02 13.58 -4.22
N SER A 152 10.71 12.51 -4.62
CA SER A 152 11.57 12.53 -5.81
C SER A 152 10.76 12.78 -7.08
N GLU A 153 9.56 12.20 -7.20
CA GLU A 153 8.69 12.42 -8.36
C GLU A 153 8.17 13.87 -8.46
N ARG A 154 7.93 14.55 -7.32
CA ARG A 154 7.50 15.97 -7.30
C ARG A 154 8.60 16.95 -7.75
N VAL A 155 9.87 16.64 -7.51
CA VAL A 155 11.00 17.50 -7.90
C VAL A 155 11.28 17.42 -9.41
N VAL A 156 10.85 16.34 -10.06
CA VAL A 156 11.11 16.08 -11.49
C VAL A 156 9.98 16.62 -12.39
N SER A 157 8.93 17.22 -11.82
CA SER A 157 7.76 17.80 -12.51
C SER A 157 7.67 19.31 -12.37
#